data_AF-A0AAX4HPS9-F1
#
_entry.id   AF-A0AAX4HPS9-F1
#
_cell.length_a   1.000
_cell.length_b   1.000
_cell.length_c   1.000
_cell.angle_alpha   90.00
_cell.angle_beta   90.00
_cell.angle_gamma   90.00
#
_symmetry.space_group_name_H-M   'P 1'
#
loop_
_entity.id
_entity.type
_entity.pdbx_description
1 polymer ?
#
loop_
_entity_poly.entity_id
_entity_poly.type
_entity_poly.pdbx_seq_one_letter_code
_entity_poly.pdbx_strand_id
1 'polypeptide(L)'
;MDFDPGPRYKSAARLRMKDVGFCGTANRVKMDKEFLRLIENVDELVPRPVEKLDDDTLICECFCVSVKDIRDVCTDHVDLDLLQDQFQMGQGCQSCLKRKDSWISKIF
;
A
#
# COMPACT_ATOMS: atom_id res chain seq x y z
N MET A 1 -25.98 9.15 -16.42
CA MET A 1 -24.70 9.28 -15.71
C MET A 1 -24.63 8.06 -14.85
N ASP A 2 -24.09 7.01 -15.44
CA ASP A 2 -24.27 5.65 -15.02
C ASP A 2 -22.97 5.22 -14.33
N PHE A 3 -23.05 5.10 -13.01
CA PHE A 3 -21.95 4.63 -12.17
C PHE A 3 -22.02 3.10 -12.18
N ASP A 4 -21.10 2.47 -12.89
CA ASP A 4 -20.96 1.01 -13.02
C ASP A 4 -20.42 0.42 -11.70
N PRO A 5 -21.20 -0.40 -10.95
CA PRO A 5 -20.67 -1.08 -9.78
C PRO A 5 -19.96 -2.37 -10.21
N GLY A 6 -18.63 -2.36 -10.09
CA GLY A 6 -17.76 -3.52 -10.38
C GLY A 6 -18.16 -4.81 -9.63
N PRO A 7 -17.78 -5.98 -10.16
CA PRO A 7 -18.39 -7.26 -9.78
C PRO A 7 -17.96 -7.79 -8.40
N ARG A 8 -19.00 -8.13 -7.63
CA ARG A 8 -19.04 -9.01 -6.45
C ARG A 8 -18.11 -10.23 -6.57
N TYR A 9 -17.16 -10.36 -5.66
CA TYR A 9 -16.45 -11.61 -5.41
C TYR A 9 -17.45 -12.68 -4.96
N LYS A 10 -17.51 -13.80 -5.69
CA LYS A 10 -18.32 -14.98 -5.35
C LYS A 10 -17.45 -16.00 -4.63
N SER A 11 -17.94 -16.46 -3.48
CA SER A 11 -17.44 -17.62 -2.74
C SER A 11 -17.56 -18.91 -3.56
N ALA A 12 -16.48 -19.69 -3.64
CA ALA A 12 -16.40 -21.12 -3.99
C ALA A 12 -14.90 -21.49 -3.92
N ALA A 13 -14.42 -22.67 -3.56
CA ALA A 13 -14.98 -23.90 -3.02
C ALA A 13 -13.79 -24.69 -2.43
N ARG A 14 -14.10 -25.64 -1.54
CA ARG A 14 -13.19 -26.71 -1.10
C ARG A 14 -12.55 -27.41 -2.31
N LEU A 15 -11.24 -27.60 -2.29
CA LEU A 15 -10.58 -28.71 -2.96
C LEU A 15 -9.55 -29.32 -2.01
N ARG A 16 -9.87 -30.52 -1.51
CA ARG A 16 -8.90 -31.47 -0.96
C ARG A 16 -8.08 -31.97 -2.14
N MET A 17 -6.76 -31.82 -2.08
CA MET A 17 -5.82 -32.64 -2.83
C MET A 17 -4.92 -33.34 -1.82
N LYS A 18 -5.11 -34.66 -1.75
CA LYS A 18 -4.21 -35.59 -1.08
C LYS A 18 -3.10 -35.98 -2.06
N ASP A 19 -1.94 -36.29 -1.47
CA ASP A 19 -0.87 -37.11 -2.03
C ASP A 19 -0.06 -36.51 -3.20
N VAL A 20 0.97 -35.74 -2.84
CA VAL A 20 2.24 -35.74 -3.58
C VAL A 20 3.36 -35.92 -2.57
N GLY A 21 3.92 -37.14 -2.54
CA GLY A 21 5.18 -37.40 -1.89
C GLY A 21 6.30 -36.67 -2.63
N PHE A 22 7.03 -35.82 -1.91
CA PHE A 22 8.28 -35.27 -2.39
C PHE A 22 9.38 -35.62 -1.38
N CYS A 23 10.10 -36.69 -1.71
CA CYS A 23 11.45 -36.94 -1.21
C CYS A 23 12.34 -35.81 -1.74
N GLY A 24 12.79 -34.92 -0.85
CA GLY A 24 13.68 -33.81 -1.18
C GLY A 24 14.60 -33.54 0.00
N THR A 25 15.89 -33.65 -0.25
CA THR A 25 17.00 -33.62 0.71
C THR A 25 17.02 -32.37 1.61
N ALA A 26 17.24 -32.59 2.90
CA ALA A 26 17.46 -31.55 3.89
C ALA A 26 18.77 -30.80 3.62
N ASN A 27 18.71 -29.72 2.85
CA ASN A 27 19.84 -28.80 2.69
C ASN A 27 19.86 -27.85 3.90
N ARG A 28 20.67 -28.17 4.90
CA ARG A 28 20.89 -27.34 6.08
C ARG A 28 21.73 -26.13 5.67
N VAL A 29 21.08 -25.05 5.23
CA VAL A 29 21.76 -23.75 5.05
C VAL A 29 22.24 -23.30 6.42
N LYS A 30 23.54 -23.49 6.70
CA LYS A 30 24.21 -22.85 7.82
C LYS A 30 24.27 -21.37 7.47
N MET A 31 23.30 -20.60 7.95
CA MET A 31 23.37 -19.15 7.94
C MET A 31 24.54 -18.76 8.84
N ASP A 32 25.64 -18.34 8.23
CA ASP A 32 26.79 -17.78 8.90
C ASP A 32 26.39 -16.48 9.63
N LYS A 33 26.71 -16.42 10.92
CA LYS A 33 26.28 -15.35 11.83
C LYS A 33 26.93 -13.99 11.55
N GLU A 34 27.93 -13.95 10.66
CA GLU A 34 28.68 -12.74 10.32
C GLU A 34 27.87 -11.84 9.36
N PHE A 35 27.02 -12.40 8.49
CA PHE A 35 26.18 -11.60 7.59
C PHE A 35 25.06 -10.82 8.32
N LEU A 36 24.61 -11.30 9.49
CA LEU A 36 23.57 -10.61 10.26
C LEU A 36 24.05 -9.30 10.89
N ARG A 37 25.36 -9.15 11.15
CA ARG A 37 25.92 -7.94 11.77
C ARG A 37 26.18 -6.79 10.80
N LEU A 38 26.25 -7.10 9.50
CA LEU A 38 26.48 -6.07 8.47
C LEU A 38 25.22 -5.22 8.21
N ILE A 39 24.04 -5.75 8.54
CA ILE A 39 22.75 -5.08 8.29
C ILE A 39 22.45 -4.01 9.36
N GLU A 40 23.03 -4.10 10.57
CA GLU A 40 22.77 -3.16 11.67
C GLU A 40 23.50 -1.81 11.55
N ASN A 41 24.48 -1.65 10.65
CA ASN A 41 25.34 -0.45 10.61
C ASN A 41 25.04 0.53 9.45
N VAL A 42 23.91 0.39 8.75
CA VAL A 42 23.55 1.25 7.59
C VAL A 42 22.35 2.16 7.86
N ASP A 43 21.98 2.41 9.13
CA ASP A 43 20.84 3.30 9.45
C ASP A 43 21.26 4.77 9.74
N GLU A 44 22.55 5.06 9.92
CA GLU A 44 23.00 6.36 10.46
C GLU A 44 23.38 7.46 9.44
N LEU A 45 23.37 7.20 8.13
CA LEU A 45 23.73 8.22 7.12
C LEU A 45 22.79 8.30 5.92
N VAL A 46 21.64 7.64 5.96
CA VAL A 46 20.62 7.87 4.94
C VAL A 46 19.80 9.08 5.40
N PRO A 47 19.96 10.29 4.83
CA PRO A 47 18.89 11.28 4.93
C PRO A 47 17.68 10.55 4.36
N ARG A 48 16.73 10.14 5.21
CA ARG A 48 15.52 9.44 4.74
C ARG A 48 15.03 10.29 3.59
N PRO A 49 15.11 9.82 2.33
CA PRO A 49 14.44 10.52 1.27
C PRO A 49 13.02 10.65 1.80
N VAL A 50 12.41 11.81 1.66
CA VAL A 50 10.96 11.87 1.75
C VAL A 50 10.53 11.03 0.56
N GLU A 51 10.48 9.70 0.75
CA GLU A 51 10.19 8.74 -0.29
C GLU A 51 8.78 9.09 -0.71
N LYS A 52 8.73 9.69 -1.90
CA LYS A 52 7.46 10.05 -2.51
C LYS A 52 6.65 8.77 -2.53
N LEU A 53 5.40 8.89 -2.08
CA LEU A 53 4.52 7.75 -2.06
C LEU A 53 4.35 7.23 -3.49
N ASP A 54 4.35 5.91 -3.62
CA ASP A 54 4.15 5.24 -4.90
C ASP A 54 2.75 5.54 -5.42
N ASP A 55 2.60 5.70 -6.73
CA ASP A 55 1.36 6.10 -7.38
C ASP A 55 0.22 5.09 -7.14
N ASP A 56 0.55 3.80 -6.98
CA ASP A 56 -0.40 2.73 -6.71
C ASP A 56 -0.82 2.65 -5.22
N THR A 57 -0.23 3.48 -4.36
CA THR A 57 -0.55 3.48 -2.91
C THR A 57 -1.94 4.06 -2.66
N LEU A 58 -2.77 3.32 -1.93
CA LEU A 58 -4.10 3.78 -1.55
C LEU A 58 -4.05 4.71 -0.33
N ILE A 59 -4.52 5.94 -0.51
CA ILE A 59 -4.70 6.92 0.57
C ILE A 59 -6.04 6.70 1.29
N CYS A 60 -7.08 6.30 0.56
CA CYS A 60 -8.38 5.96 1.14
C CYS A 60 -8.87 4.60 0.64
N GLU A 61 -8.96 3.64 1.56
CA GLU A 61 -9.48 2.29 1.27
C GLU A 61 -11.02 2.26 1.12
N CYS A 62 -11.74 3.22 1.71
CA CYS A 62 -13.21 3.27 1.62
C CYS A 62 -13.71 3.64 0.23
N PHE A 63 -13.00 4.55 -0.43
CA PHE A 63 -13.36 5.09 -1.75
C PHE A 63 -12.33 4.72 -2.82
N CYS A 64 -11.40 3.82 -2.50
CA CYS A 64 -10.33 3.35 -3.38
C CYS A 64 -9.53 4.48 -4.05
N VAL A 65 -9.16 5.51 -3.29
CA VAL A 65 -8.40 6.66 -3.80
C VAL A 65 -6.91 6.39 -3.67
N SER A 66 -6.20 6.40 -4.80
CA SER A 66 -4.75 6.26 -4.87
C SER A 66 -4.01 7.60 -4.86
N VAL A 67 -2.69 7.56 -4.67
CA VAL A 67 -1.83 8.75 -4.78
C VAL A 67 -1.87 9.32 -6.20
N LYS A 68 -1.93 8.45 -7.21
CA LYS A 68 -2.07 8.85 -8.60
C LYS A 68 -3.33 9.68 -8.82
N ASP A 69 -4.48 9.23 -8.29
CA ASP A 69 -5.75 9.95 -8.43
C ASP A 69 -5.65 11.35 -7.80
N ILE A 70 -4.96 11.46 -6.65
CA ILE A 70 -4.73 12.74 -6.01
C ILE A 70 -3.81 13.64 -6.84
N ARG A 71 -2.74 13.10 -7.44
CA ARG A 71 -1.83 13.85 -8.33
C ARG A 71 -2.46 14.23 -9.67
N ASP A 72 -3.42 13.46 -10.14
CA ASP A 72 -4.16 13.78 -11.37
C ASP A 72 -5.09 14.99 -11.14
N VAL A 73 -5.69 15.04 -9.96
CA VAL A 73 -6.63 16.09 -9.56
C VAL A 73 -5.93 17.33 -8.99
N CYS A 74 -4.82 17.16 -8.28
CA CYS A 74 -4.02 18.22 -7.68
C CYS A 74 -2.68 18.32 -8.41
N THR A 75 -2.32 19.49 -8.96
CA THR A 75 -1.07 19.64 -9.73
C THR A 75 0.12 20.08 -8.88
N ASP A 76 -0.08 21.03 -7.95
CA ASP A 76 1.01 21.66 -7.18
C ASP A 76 0.94 21.42 -5.67
N HIS A 77 -0.28 21.27 -5.14
CA HIS A 77 -0.51 21.07 -3.71
C HIS A 77 -1.80 20.27 -3.51
N VAL A 78 -1.85 19.49 -2.43
CA VAL A 78 -3.03 18.70 -2.08
C VAL A 78 -4.12 19.64 -1.55
N ASP A 79 -5.21 19.78 -2.31
CA ASP A 79 -6.41 20.49 -1.88
C ASP A 79 -7.44 19.50 -1.33
N LEU A 80 -7.65 19.54 -0.02
CA LEU A 80 -8.54 18.60 0.67
C LEU A 80 -10.01 18.86 0.38
N ASP A 81 -10.42 20.10 0.13
CA ASP A 81 -11.82 20.43 -0.17
C ASP A 81 -12.18 19.87 -1.55
N LEU A 82 -11.28 20.03 -2.51
CA LEU A 82 -11.40 19.45 -3.86
C LEU A 82 -11.44 17.92 -3.81
N LEU A 83 -10.55 17.28 -3.05
CA LEU A 83 -10.54 15.81 -2.90
C LEU A 83 -11.79 15.28 -2.19
N GLN A 84 -12.33 16.03 -1.23
CA GLN A 84 -13.58 15.67 -0.55
C GLN A 84 -14.78 15.81 -1.49
N ASP A 85 -14.80 16.81 -2.37
CA ASP A 85 -15.87 16.99 -3.35
C ASP A 85 -15.82 15.94 -4.47
N GLN A 86 -14.63 15.70 -5.04
CA GLN A 86 -14.43 14.76 -6.17
C GLN A 86 -14.53 13.29 -5.75
N PHE A 87 -13.86 12.91 -4.65
CA PHE A 87 -13.73 11.51 -4.25
C PHE A 87 -14.57 11.14 -3.03
N GLN A 88 -15.34 12.10 -2.47
CA GLN A 88 -16.15 11.88 -1.26
C GLN A 88 -15.34 11.36 -0.06
N MET A 89 -14.03 11.65 -0.06
CA MET A 89 -13.13 11.27 1.03
C MET A 89 -13.66 11.84 2.36
N GLY A 90 -13.59 11.06 3.43
CA GLY A 90 -14.06 11.51 4.74
C GLY A 90 -15.55 11.31 5.03
N GLN A 91 -16.36 10.82 4.09
CA GLN A 91 -17.73 10.37 4.42
C GLN A 91 -17.78 8.95 5.01
N GLY A 92 -16.68 8.19 4.86
CA GLY A 92 -16.53 6.83 5.39
C GLY A 92 -15.91 6.78 6.79
N CYS A 93 -14.83 6.02 6.95
CA CYS A 93 -14.15 5.83 8.24
C CYS A 93 -13.38 7.06 8.77
N GLN A 94 -13.21 8.09 7.93
CA GLN A 94 -12.44 9.31 8.22
C GLN A 94 -10.95 9.09 8.57
N SER A 95 -10.44 7.86 8.49
CA SER A 95 -9.04 7.54 8.82
C SER A 95 -8.03 8.17 7.87
N CYS A 96 -8.41 8.39 6.60
CA CYS A 96 -7.59 9.08 5.60
C CYS A 96 -7.36 10.56 5.98
N LEU A 97 -8.42 11.27 6.39
CA LEU A 97 -8.34 12.67 6.79
C LEU A 97 -7.64 12.85 8.15
N LYS A 98 -7.86 11.93 9.10
CA LYS A 98 -7.17 11.97 10.41
C LYS A 98 -5.66 11.81 10.29
N ARG A 99 -5.19 11.09 9.27
CA ARG A 99 -3.76 10.86 9.00
C ARG A 99 -3.25 11.71 7.84
N LYS A 100 -3.93 12.79 7.48
CA LYS A 100 -3.57 13.66 6.34
C LYS A 100 -2.13 14.12 6.38
N ASP A 101 -1.65 14.55 7.53
CA ASP A 101 -0.29 15.08 7.70
C ASP A 101 0.79 14.03 7.41
N SER A 102 0.45 12.74 7.53
CA SER A 102 1.34 11.61 7.29
C SER A 102 1.59 11.31 5.81
N TRP A 103 0.64 11.68 4.94
CA TRP A 103 0.72 11.41 3.50
C TRP A 103 0.80 12.68 2.64
N ILE A 104 0.24 13.81 3.08
CA ILE A 104 0.18 15.05 2.30
C ILE A 104 1.57 15.57 1.89
N SER A 105 2.55 15.44 2.79
CA SER A 105 3.94 15.83 2.61
C SER A 105 4.74 14.85 1.74
N LYS A 106 4.15 13.71 1.37
CA LYS A 106 4.78 12.65 0.57
C LYS A 106 4.17 12.54 -0.83
N ILE A 107 3.12 13.30 -1.12
CA ILE A 107 2.50 13.31 -2.46
C ILE A 107 3.34 14.13 -3.45
N PHE A 108 3.82 15.31 -3.06
CA PHE A 108 4.64 16.20 -3.90
C PHE A 108 6.07 16.31 -3.34
#